data_AF-Q64EV9-F1
#
_entry.id   AF-Q64EV9-F1
#
_cell.length_a   1.000
_cell.length_b   1.000
_cell.length_c   1.000
_cell.angle_alpha   90.00
_cell.angle_beta   90.00
_cell.angle_gamma   90.00
#
_symmetry.space_group_name_H-M   'P 1'
#
loop_
_entity.id
_entity.type
_entity.pdbx_description
1 polymer ?
#
loop_
_entity_poly.entity_id
_entity_poly.type
_entity_poly.pdbx_seq_one_letter_code
_entity_poly.pdbx_strand_id
1 'polypeptide(L)'
;MAKAVDESTYEQRVRALYDKQIRMEAREAGVIKKISKFNSNLLDLKEAVVRHHQKVGKVRKVKMLRCGELEKRANFMEELTQELEATKQRNLVMRDQIKQLNVLARQHRNEVMESIHTLSKTTGTYLNHEALPARVKGVTVLRNDNSDQLIPFDLKATDVEGLESLCQHLQGFNIDAFQWRQLVSLATEMSMDSHTTPTTPPKEAAEGKSIIEIDLTSPTSHI
;
A
#
# COMPACT_ATOMS: atom_id res chain seq x y z
N MET A 1 -79.30 -38.11 -89.73
CA MET A 1 -79.89 -38.20 -88.38
C MET A 1 -79.03 -37.41 -87.40
N ALA A 2 -79.21 -36.09 -87.32
CA ALA A 2 -78.59 -35.27 -86.29
C ALA A 2 -79.56 -35.24 -85.11
N LYS A 3 -79.21 -35.85 -83.98
CA LYS A 3 -79.97 -35.68 -82.74
C LYS A 3 -79.86 -34.19 -82.39
N ALA A 4 -80.97 -33.46 -82.48
CA ALA A 4 -81.09 -32.09 -82.01
C ALA A 4 -80.79 -32.08 -80.51
N VAL A 5 -79.54 -31.77 -80.15
CA VAL A 5 -79.14 -31.54 -78.77
C VAL A 5 -79.77 -30.21 -78.39
N ASP A 6 -80.66 -30.23 -77.41
CA ASP A 6 -81.36 -29.05 -76.91
C ASP A 6 -80.35 -27.93 -76.58
N GLU A 7 -80.31 -26.90 -77.43
CA GLU A 7 -79.31 -25.83 -77.44
C GLU A 7 -79.25 -25.08 -76.10
N SER A 8 -80.40 -24.97 -75.43
CA SER A 8 -80.54 -24.43 -74.06
C SER A 8 -79.63 -25.15 -73.06
N THR A 9 -79.52 -26.48 -73.17
CA THR A 9 -78.67 -27.28 -72.29
C THR A 9 -77.19 -27.08 -72.59
N TYR A 10 -76.81 -26.79 -73.84
CA TYR A 10 -75.42 -26.50 -74.19
C TYR A 10 -74.97 -25.12 -73.67
N GLU A 11 -75.75 -24.07 -73.93
CA GLU A 11 -75.42 -22.71 -73.47
C GLU A 11 -75.33 -22.61 -71.94
N GLN A 12 -76.26 -23.24 -71.22
CA GLN A 12 -76.23 -23.28 -69.75
C GLN A 12 -74.95 -23.96 -69.23
N ARG A 13 -74.51 -25.05 -69.86
CA ARG A 13 -73.24 -25.72 -69.51
C ARG A 13 -72.04 -24.83 -69.78
N VAL A 14 -72.00 -24.13 -70.91
CA VAL A 14 -70.93 -23.20 -71.25
C VAL A 14 -70.85 -22.05 -70.23
N ARG A 15 -71.98 -21.42 -69.90
CA ARG A 15 -72.03 -20.37 -68.88
C ARG A 15 -71.56 -20.86 -67.51
N ALA A 16 -72.02 -22.05 -67.09
CA ALA A 16 -71.59 -22.66 -65.83
C ALA A 16 -70.07 -22.94 -65.79
N LEU A 17 -69.45 -23.29 -66.91
CA LEU A 17 -68.00 -23.44 -67.03
C LEU A 17 -67.28 -22.10 -66.91
N TYR A 18 -67.75 -21.04 -67.57
CA TYR A 18 -67.20 -19.69 -67.42
C TYR A 18 -67.32 -19.17 -65.99
N ASP A 19 -68.48 -19.31 -65.35
CA ASP A 19 -68.67 -18.91 -63.95
C ASP A 19 -67.79 -19.71 -62.98
N LYS A 20 -67.54 -20.99 -63.28
CA LYS A 20 -66.57 -21.80 -62.53
C LYS A 20 -65.15 -21.29 -62.73
N GLN A 21 -64.75 -20.95 -63.96
CA GLN A 21 -63.43 -20.38 -64.26
C GLN A 21 -63.21 -19.06 -63.52
N ILE A 22 -64.16 -18.12 -63.59
CA ILE A 22 -64.10 -16.83 -62.88
C ILE A 22 -63.95 -17.04 -61.37
N ARG A 23 -64.71 -17.97 -60.78
CA ARG A 23 -64.60 -18.30 -59.34
C ARG A 23 -63.25 -18.93 -58.99
N MET A 24 -62.69 -19.75 -59.87
CA MET A 24 -61.36 -20.34 -59.69
C MET A 24 -60.27 -19.27 -59.74
N GLU A 25 -60.29 -18.39 -60.74
CA GLU A 25 -59.36 -17.26 -60.86
C GLU A 25 -59.43 -16.32 -59.66
N ALA A 26 -60.63 -15.98 -59.19
CA ALA A 26 -60.80 -15.15 -57.99
C ALA A 26 -60.22 -15.83 -56.73
N ARG A 27 -60.39 -17.15 -56.60
CA ARG A 27 -59.80 -17.93 -55.50
C ARG A 27 -58.28 -17.99 -55.60
N GLU A 28 -57.74 -18.18 -56.80
CA GLU A 28 -56.29 -18.19 -57.07
C GLU A 28 -55.67 -16.83 -56.75
N ALA A 29 -56.26 -15.72 -57.20
CA ALA A 29 -55.82 -14.37 -56.85
C ALA A 29 -55.82 -14.13 -55.33
N GLY A 30 -56.86 -14.63 -54.63
CA GLY A 30 -56.94 -14.59 -53.17
C GLY A 30 -55.82 -15.38 -52.49
N VAL A 31 -55.47 -16.56 -53.02
CA VAL A 31 -54.35 -17.38 -52.53
C VAL A 31 -53.02 -16.69 -52.79
N ILE A 32 -52.77 -16.17 -54.00
CA ILE A 32 -51.56 -15.43 -54.37
C ILE A 32 -51.33 -14.25 -53.42
N LYS A 33 -52.38 -13.46 -53.13
CA LYS A 33 -52.30 -12.32 -52.20
C LYS A 33 -51.93 -12.77 -50.78
N LYS A 34 -52.51 -13.87 -50.30
CA LYS A 34 -52.17 -14.44 -48.98
C LYS A 34 -50.73 -14.94 -48.92
N ILE A 35 -50.27 -15.64 -49.97
CA ILE A 35 -48.89 -16.12 -50.08
C ILE A 35 -47.91 -14.95 -50.13
N SER A 36 -48.20 -13.92 -50.93
CA SER A 36 -47.37 -12.71 -51.02
C SER A 36 -47.23 -12.01 -49.67
N LYS A 37 -48.34 -11.81 -48.94
CA LYS A 37 -48.32 -11.23 -47.59
C LYS A 37 -47.53 -12.10 -46.60
N PHE A 38 -47.73 -13.41 -46.65
CA PHE A 38 -46.98 -14.35 -45.81
C PHE A 38 -45.47 -14.27 -46.09
N ASN A 39 -45.07 -14.24 -47.36
CA ASN A 39 -43.66 -14.14 -47.76
C ASN A 39 -43.04 -12.81 -47.32
N SER A 40 -43.75 -11.69 -47.45
CA SER A 40 -43.28 -10.39 -46.95
C SER A 40 -43.03 -10.43 -45.44
N ASN A 41 -44.02 -10.91 -44.67
CA ASN A 41 -43.89 -11.02 -43.22
C ASN A 41 -42.74 -11.95 -42.81
N LEU A 42 -42.54 -13.06 -43.54
CA LEU A 42 -41.46 -14.01 -43.29
C LEU A 42 -40.08 -13.37 -43.56
N LEU A 43 -39.96 -12.56 -44.61
CA LEU A 43 -38.73 -11.82 -44.91
C LEU A 43 -38.42 -10.80 -43.81
N ASP A 44 -39.41 -10.00 -43.39
CA ASP A 44 -39.25 -9.03 -42.31
C ASP A 44 -38.82 -9.69 -41.00
N LEU A 45 -39.44 -10.83 -40.66
CA LEU A 45 -39.09 -11.61 -39.48
C LEU A 45 -37.67 -12.17 -39.57
N LYS A 46 -37.27 -12.72 -40.72
CA LYS A 46 -35.91 -13.23 -40.94
C LYS A 46 -34.87 -12.12 -40.77
N GLU A 47 -35.13 -10.94 -41.33
CA GLU A 47 -34.27 -9.77 -41.15
C GLU A 47 -34.19 -9.32 -39.69
N ALA A 48 -35.33 -9.30 -38.98
CA ALA A 48 -35.38 -8.96 -37.56
C ALA A 48 -34.55 -9.94 -36.72
N VAL A 49 -34.62 -11.24 -37.02
CA VAL A 49 -33.83 -12.30 -36.35
C VAL A 49 -32.33 -12.09 -36.59
N VAL A 50 -31.92 -11.78 -37.83
CA VAL A 50 -30.50 -11.49 -38.14
C VAL A 50 -30.01 -10.27 -37.37
N ARG A 51 -30.77 -9.17 -37.36
CA ARG A 51 -30.44 -7.96 -36.59
C ARG A 51 -30.34 -8.25 -35.09
N HIS A 52 -31.28 -9.04 -34.56
CA HIS A 52 -31.26 -9.44 -33.15
C HIS A 52 -30.03 -10.28 -32.82
N HIS A 53 -29.70 -11.27 -33.65
CA HIS A 53 -28.52 -12.12 -33.47
C HIS A 53 -27.22 -11.30 -33.45
N GLN A 54 -27.07 -10.32 -34.35
CA GLN A 54 -25.93 -9.41 -34.35
C GLN A 54 -25.85 -8.56 -33.07
N LYS A 55 -26.98 -8.03 -32.59
CA LYS A 55 -27.04 -7.27 -31.32
C LYS A 55 -26.64 -8.14 -30.13
N VAL A 56 -27.17 -9.37 -30.05
CA VAL A 56 -26.81 -10.34 -29.00
C VAL A 56 -25.32 -10.68 -29.06
N GLY A 57 -24.75 -10.86 -30.25
CA GLY A 57 -23.32 -11.07 -30.43
C GLY A 57 -22.47 -9.91 -29.88
N LYS A 58 -22.86 -8.66 -30.17
CA LYS A 58 -22.19 -7.46 -29.62
C LYS A 58 -22.28 -7.41 -28.09
N VAL A 59 -23.46 -7.64 -27.52
CA VAL A 59 -23.68 -7.66 -26.06
C VAL A 59 -22.83 -8.74 -25.40
N ARG A 60 -22.76 -9.94 -25.98
CA ARG A 60 -21.92 -11.03 -25.45
C ARG A 60 -20.43 -10.65 -25.44
N LYS A 61 -19.94 -10.00 -26.52
CA LYS A 61 -18.55 -9.53 -26.59
C LYS A 61 -18.25 -8.49 -25.51
N VAL A 62 -19.13 -7.50 -25.33
CA VAL A 62 -18.99 -6.49 -24.28
C VAL A 62 -19.02 -7.13 -22.90
N LYS A 63 -19.95 -8.07 -22.64
CA LYS A 63 -20.02 -8.80 -21.38
C LYS A 63 -18.70 -9.53 -21.08
N MET A 64 -18.14 -10.24 -22.04
CA MET A 64 -16.87 -10.95 -21.88
C MET A 64 -15.72 -10.01 -21.52
N LEU A 65 -15.61 -8.87 -22.23
CA LEU A 65 -14.58 -7.86 -21.93
C LEU A 65 -14.74 -7.29 -20.52
N ARG A 66 -15.97 -6.96 -20.11
CA ARG A 66 -16.25 -6.44 -18.77
C ARG A 66 -15.97 -7.47 -17.68
N CYS A 67 -16.30 -8.74 -17.90
CA CYS A 67 -15.95 -9.81 -16.96
C CYS A 67 -14.43 -9.91 -16.78
N GLY A 68 -13.65 -9.88 -17.86
CA GLY A 68 -12.18 -9.91 -17.78
C GLY A 68 -11.58 -8.66 -17.11
N GLU A 69 -12.16 -7.48 -17.31
CA GLU A 69 -11.76 -6.27 -16.59
C GLU A 69 -12.07 -6.35 -15.09
N LEU A 70 -13.23 -6.89 -14.71
CA LEU A 70 -13.62 -7.07 -13.31
C LEU A 70 -12.73 -8.07 -12.60
N GLU A 71 -12.37 -9.18 -13.26
CA GLU A 71 -11.43 -10.17 -12.73
C GLU A 71 -10.04 -9.57 -12.49
N LYS A 72 -9.51 -8.79 -13.44
CA LYS A 72 -8.25 -8.07 -13.25
C LYS A 72 -8.29 -7.10 -12.07
N ARG A 73 -9.40 -6.36 -11.92
CA ARG A 73 -9.59 -5.45 -10.78
C ARG A 73 -9.69 -6.20 -9.46
N ALA A 74 -10.35 -7.35 -9.44
CA ALA A 74 -10.45 -8.19 -8.26
C ALA A 74 -9.07 -8.70 -7.82
N ASN A 75 -8.28 -9.24 -8.76
CA ASN A 75 -6.92 -9.71 -8.46
C ASN A 75 -6.02 -8.56 -7.96
N PHE A 76 -6.10 -7.39 -8.60
CA PHE A 76 -5.33 -6.22 -8.16
C PHE A 76 -5.73 -5.75 -6.75
N MET A 77 -7.01 -5.76 -6.40
CA MET A 77 -7.46 -5.43 -5.05
C MET A 77 -6.97 -6.44 -4.01
N GLU A 78 -6.91 -7.73 -4.37
CA GLU A 78 -6.37 -8.78 -3.51
C GLU A 78 -4.88 -8.58 -3.27
N GLU A 79 -4.09 -8.34 -4.33
CA GLU A 79 -2.66 -8.01 -4.24
C GLU A 79 -2.40 -6.78 -3.36
N LEU A 80 -3.16 -5.71 -3.56
CA LEU A 80 -3.06 -4.50 -2.73
C LEU A 80 -3.38 -4.77 -1.26
N THR A 81 -4.37 -5.63 -1.00
CA THR A 81 -4.75 -5.98 0.38
C THR A 81 -3.62 -6.77 1.06
N GLN A 82 -3.00 -7.70 0.33
CA GLN A 82 -1.87 -8.48 0.84
C GLN A 82 -0.65 -7.59 1.12
N GLU A 83 -0.29 -6.69 0.20
CA GLU A 83 0.84 -5.77 0.38
C GLU A 83 0.60 -4.79 1.53
N LEU A 84 -0.64 -4.31 1.69
CA LEU A 84 -1.02 -3.45 2.80
C LEU A 84 -0.88 -4.18 4.14
N GLU A 85 -1.31 -5.43 4.23
CA GLU A 85 -1.22 -6.21 5.46
C GLU A 85 0.23 -6.56 5.80
N ALA A 86 1.05 -6.93 4.79
CA ALA A 86 2.49 -7.12 4.96
C ALA A 86 3.18 -5.84 5.47
N THR A 87 2.79 -4.68 4.93
CA THR A 87 3.34 -3.38 5.35
C THR A 87 2.93 -3.03 6.79
N LYS A 88 1.67 -3.28 7.18
CA LYS A 88 1.23 -3.09 8.58
C LYS A 88 2.02 -3.97 9.53
N GLN A 89 2.25 -5.22 9.19
CA GLN A 89 3.00 -6.15 10.03
C GLN A 89 4.47 -5.71 10.17
N ARG A 90 5.10 -5.30 9.08
CA ARG A 90 6.46 -4.73 9.11
C ARG A 90 6.53 -3.50 10.00
N ASN A 91 5.57 -2.58 9.87
CA ASN A 91 5.51 -1.36 10.66
C ASN A 91 5.28 -1.65 12.16
N LEU A 92 4.51 -2.68 12.49
CA LEU A 92 4.30 -3.12 13.87
C LEU A 92 5.61 -3.61 14.50
N VAL A 93 6.33 -4.48 13.80
CA VAL A 93 7.65 -5.00 14.25
C VAL A 93 8.64 -3.85 14.46
N MET A 94 8.74 -2.93 13.50
CA MET A 94 9.64 -1.77 13.62
C MET A 94 9.27 -0.88 14.80
N ARG A 95 7.98 -0.65 15.05
CA ARG A 95 7.52 0.14 16.20
C ARG A 95 7.92 -0.51 17.52
N ASP A 96 7.80 -1.83 17.63
CA ASP A 96 8.15 -2.54 18.86
C ASP A 96 9.66 -2.61 19.07
N GLN A 97 10.45 -2.74 18.00
CA GLN A 97 11.92 -2.59 18.06
C GLN A 97 12.33 -1.20 18.55
N ILE A 98 11.73 -0.13 18.00
CA ILE A 98 12.00 1.25 18.45
C ILE A 98 11.64 1.43 19.92
N LYS A 99 10.50 0.88 20.38
CA LYS A 99 10.13 0.92 21.80
C LYS A 99 11.16 0.21 22.67
N GLN A 100 11.62 -0.98 22.28
CA GLN A 100 12.64 -1.73 23.02
C GLN A 100 13.94 -0.95 23.12
N LEU A 101 14.42 -0.40 22.00
CA LEU A 101 15.62 0.46 21.97
C LEU A 101 15.48 1.68 22.87
N ASN A 102 14.32 2.35 22.84
CA ASN A 102 14.06 3.51 23.70
C ASN A 102 14.00 3.14 25.20
N VAL A 103 13.45 1.97 25.54
CA VAL A 103 13.43 1.48 26.93
C VAL A 103 14.85 1.17 27.40
N LEU A 104 15.65 0.47 26.58
CA LEU A 104 17.05 0.17 26.90
C LEU A 104 17.88 1.45 27.04
N ALA A 105 17.77 2.38 26.09
CA ALA A 105 18.46 3.66 26.16
C ALA A 105 18.08 4.46 27.43
N ARG A 106 16.80 4.40 27.84
CA ARG A 106 16.34 5.06 29.07
C ARG A 106 16.89 4.36 30.32
N GLN A 107 16.89 3.03 30.37
CA GLN A 107 17.45 2.26 31.48
C GLN A 107 18.93 2.59 31.66
N HIS A 108 19.69 2.51 30.58
CA HIS A 108 21.12 2.79 30.61
C HIS A 108 21.43 4.25 30.98
N ARG A 109 20.67 5.23 30.44
CA ARG A 109 20.81 6.64 30.86
C ARG A 109 20.56 6.81 32.36
N ASN A 110 19.61 6.08 32.93
CA ASN A 110 19.35 6.14 34.37
C ASN A 110 20.52 5.53 35.17
N GLU A 111 21.10 4.41 34.73
CA GLU A 111 22.27 3.77 35.35
C GLU A 111 23.51 4.69 35.35
N VAL A 112 23.77 5.37 34.23
CA VAL A 112 24.86 6.36 34.12
C VAL A 112 24.62 7.51 35.08
N MET A 113 23.40 8.05 35.13
CA MET A 113 23.06 9.14 36.06
C MET A 113 23.16 8.72 37.53
N GLU A 114 22.77 7.49 37.86
CA GLU A 114 22.90 6.93 39.21
C GLU A 114 24.38 6.72 39.60
N SER A 115 25.21 6.27 38.65
CA SER A 115 26.66 6.14 38.84
C SER A 115 27.34 7.50 39.03
N ILE A 116 26.97 8.52 38.24
CA ILE A 116 27.43 9.91 38.43
C ILE A 116 27.02 10.42 39.82
N HIS A 117 25.78 10.17 40.23
CA HIS A 117 25.30 10.60 41.54
C HIS A 117 26.03 9.90 42.69
N THR A 118 26.25 8.59 42.57
CA THR A 118 27.00 7.80 43.55
C THR A 118 28.42 8.31 43.68
N LEU A 119 29.12 8.51 42.55
CA LEU A 119 30.47 9.07 42.52
C LEU A 119 30.53 10.44 43.20
N SER A 120 29.60 11.33 42.86
CA SER A 120 29.50 12.66 43.47
C SER A 120 29.35 12.59 44.98
N LYS A 121 28.54 11.65 45.49
CA LYS A 121 28.30 11.47 46.92
C LYS A 121 29.49 10.85 47.66
N THR A 122 30.20 9.91 47.04
CA THR A 122 31.29 9.15 47.69
C THR A 122 32.64 9.86 47.61
N THR A 123 32.97 10.47 46.46
CA THR A 123 34.29 11.07 46.22
C THR A 123 34.27 12.60 46.23
N GLY A 124 33.07 13.22 46.28
CA GLY A 124 32.95 14.66 46.09
C GLY A 124 33.30 15.11 44.66
N THR A 125 33.23 14.21 43.68
CA THR A 125 33.52 14.51 42.27
C THR A 125 32.24 14.74 41.46
N TYR A 126 32.10 15.93 40.91
CA TYR A 126 30.97 16.32 40.08
C TYR A 126 31.36 16.28 38.61
N LEU A 127 30.68 15.42 37.84
CA LEU A 127 30.92 15.27 36.40
C LEU A 127 29.91 16.07 35.59
N ASN A 128 30.38 16.66 34.49
CA ASN A 128 29.51 17.18 33.45
C ASN A 128 29.02 16.02 32.58
N HIS A 129 27.82 15.54 32.85
CA HIS A 129 27.19 14.46 32.09
C HIS A 129 27.01 14.79 30.59
N GLU A 130 26.85 16.06 30.21
CA GLU A 130 26.71 16.47 28.80
C GLU A 130 28.01 16.35 28.01
N ALA A 131 29.16 16.31 28.71
CA ALA A 131 30.46 16.12 28.07
C ALA A 131 30.74 14.64 27.75
N LEU A 132 30.07 13.71 28.43
CA LEU A 132 30.18 12.28 28.18
C LEU A 132 29.43 11.89 26.89
N PRO A 133 29.91 10.88 26.15
CA PRO A 133 31.10 10.08 26.40
C PRO A 133 32.35 10.67 25.75
N ALA A 134 32.25 11.79 25.03
CA ALA A 134 33.38 12.36 24.29
C ALA A 134 34.52 12.80 25.22
N ARG A 135 34.17 13.35 26.38
CA ARG A 135 35.11 13.93 27.34
C ARG A 135 34.67 13.64 28.77
N VAL A 136 35.65 13.39 29.62
CA VAL A 136 35.45 13.31 31.07
C VAL A 136 35.84 14.65 31.65
N LYS A 137 34.82 15.51 31.83
CA LYS A 137 34.96 16.86 32.37
C LYS A 137 34.24 16.97 33.71
N GLY A 138 34.88 17.57 34.69
CA GLY A 138 34.26 17.74 36.00
C GLY A 138 35.15 18.47 37.01
N VAL A 139 34.72 18.45 38.26
CA VAL A 139 35.40 19.08 39.39
C VAL A 139 35.38 18.13 40.59
N THR A 140 36.53 17.91 41.22
CA THR A 140 36.62 17.19 42.49
C THR A 140 36.82 18.18 43.63
N VAL A 141 36.07 18.00 44.72
CA VAL A 141 36.18 18.82 45.93
C VAL A 141 37.13 18.13 46.92
N LEU A 142 38.28 18.74 47.18
CA LEU A 142 39.19 18.35 48.24
C LEU A 142 38.86 19.14 49.51
N ARG A 143 38.42 18.45 50.57
CA ARG A 143 38.08 19.08 51.84
C ARG A 143 39.29 19.11 52.77
N ASN A 144 39.77 20.30 53.13
CA ASN A 144 40.83 20.50 54.12
C ASN A 144 40.29 21.27 55.33
N ASP A 145 40.97 21.19 56.48
CA ASP A 145 40.54 21.78 57.76
C ASP A 145 40.25 23.30 57.67
N ASN A 146 40.92 24.02 56.77
CA ASN A 146 40.80 25.48 56.63
C ASN A 146 39.98 25.94 55.40
N SER A 147 39.82 25.09 54.37
CA SER A 147 39.13 25.46 53.13
C SER A 147 38.93 24.27 52.19
N ASP A 148 37.82 24.28 51.44
CA ASP A 148 37.61 23.36 50.32
C ASP A 148 38.37 23.84 49.07
N GLN A 149 39.17 22.96 48.48
CA GLN A 149 39.87 23.20 47.22
C GLN A 149 39.14 22.48 46.08
N LEU A 150 38.82 23.21 45.02
CA LEU A 150 38.18 22.67 43.81
C LEU A 150 39.26 22.33 42.77
N ILE A 151 39.32 21.06 42.37
CA ILE A 151 40.26 20.56 41.36
C ILE A 151 39.46 20.29 40.07
N PRO A 152 39.47 21.20 39.08
CA PRO A 152 38.85 20.95 37.79
C PRO A 152 39.70 19.99 36.95
N PHE A 153 39.05 19.15 36.16
CA PHE A 153 39.70 18.29 35.18
C PHE A 153 38.87 18.24 33.89
N ASP A 154 39.56 18.06 32.77
CA ASP A 154 38.95 17.93 31.45
C ASP A 154 39.85 17.06 30.58
N LEU A 155 39.47 15.79 30.45
CA LEU A 155 40.22 14.77 29.74
C LEU A 155 39.38 14.21 28.60
N LYS A 156 40.02 13.73 27.53
CA LYS A 156 39.29 12.92 26.53
C LYS A 156 38.95 11.59 27.17
N ALA A 157 37.79 11.00 26.87
CA ALA A 157 37.44 9.69 27.43
C ALA A 157 38.39 8.56 26.98
N THR A 158 39.07 8.75 25.84
CA THR A 158 40.08 7.83 25.33
C THR A 158 41.49 8.06 25.90
N ASP A 159 41.69 9.10 26.70
CA ASP A 159 43.01 9.46 27.26
C ASP A 159 43.28 8.64 28.52
N VAL A 160 43.70 7.39 28.31
CA VAL A 160 43.97 6.43 29.39
C VAL A 160 45.10 6.93 30.31
N GLU A 161 46.16 7.51 29.73
CA GLU A 161 47.31 8.04 30.50
C GLU A 161 46.93 9.26 31.33
N GLY A 162 46.16 10.19 30.75
CA GLY A 162 45.63 11.35 31.47
C GLY A 162 44.69 10.95 32.60
N LEU A 163 43.83 9.95 32.35
CA LEU A 163 42.91 9.42 33.36
C LEU A 163 43.64 8.72 34.50
N GLU A 164 44.67 7.92 34.20
CA GLU A 164 45.49 7.25 35.20
C GLU A 164 46.27 8.27 36.04
N SER A 165 46.83 9.30 35.40
CA SER A 165 47.51 10.41 36.09
C SER A 165 46.56 11.16 37.04
N LEU A 166 45.32 11.42 36.61
CA LEU A 166 44.29 12.00 37.46
C LEU A 166 43.95 11.08 38.63
N CYS A 167 43.77 9.77 38.39
CA CYS A 167 43.49 8.80 39.45
C CYS A 167 44.61 8.75 40.48
N GLN A 168 45.88 8.74 40.06
CA GLN A 168 47.03 8.77 40.98
C GLN A 168 47.07 10.07 41.78
N HIS A 169 46.80 11.21 41.13
CA HIS A 169 46.71 12.50 41.80
C HIS A 169 45.62 12.52 42.88
N LEU A 170 44.43 11.98 42.58
CA LEU A 170 43.30 11.89 43.51
C LEU A 170 43.53 10.87 44.63
N GLN A 171 44.15 9.72 44.34
CA GLN A 171 44.53 8.73 45.35
C GLN A 171 45.53 9.28 46.36
N GLY A 172 46.42 10.18 45.93
CA GLY A 172 47.30 10.93 46.83
C GLY A 172 46.55 11.75 47.88
N PHE A 173 45.26 12.04 47.64
CA PHE A 173 44.35 12.72 48.57
C PHE A 173 43.35 11.78 49.28
N ASN A 174 43.60 10.47 49.30
CA ASN A 174 42.71 9.43 49.86
C ASN A 174 41.31 9.35 49.21
N ILE A 175 41.19 9.71 47.93
CA ILE A 175 39.94 9.59 47.18
C ILE A 175 39.88 8.22 46.48
N ASP A 176 38.81 7.45 46.69
CA ASP A 176 38.60 6.15 46.05
C ASP A 176 38.38 6.30 44.53
N ALA A 177 39.40 5.94 43.75
CA ALA A 177 39.38 6.03 42.29
C ALA A 177 38.68 4.86 41.59
N PHE A 178 38.24 3.82 42.30
CA PHE A 178 37.62 2.64 41.67
C PHE A 178 36.27 2.97 41.01
N GLN A 179 35.41 3.71 41.71
CA GLN A 179 34.10 4.14 41.18
C GLN A 179 34.24 5.07 39.97
N TRP A 180 35.33 5.84 39.94
CA TRP A 180 35.68 6.72 38.83
C TRP A 180 35.97 5.93 37.54
N ARG A 181 36.75 4.86 37.65
CA ARG A 181 37.07 3.98 36.51
C ARG A 181 35.81 3.28 35.99
N GLN A 182 34.96 2.79 36.88
CA GLN A 182 33.69 2.16 36.48
C GLN A 182 32.81 3.11 35.66
N LEU A 183 32.73 4.38 36.05
CA LEU A 183 31.92 5.37 35.34
C LEU A 183 32.46 5.67 33.94
N VAL A 184 33.78 5.80 33.79
CA VAL A 184 34.39 6.01 32.46
C VAL A 184 34.14 4.80 31.56
N SER A 185 34.26 3.57 32.09
CA SER A 185 33.93 2.35 31.35
C SER A 185 32.47 2.35 30.88
N LEU A 186 31.52 2.65 31.77
CA LEU A 186 30.10 2.76 31.43
C LEU A 186 29.83 3.83 30.34
N ALA A 187 30.51 4.98 30.42
CA ALA A 187 30.37 6.02 29.41
C ALA A 187 30.96 5.60 28.05
N THR A 188 32.10 4.89 28.03
CA THR A 188 32.71 4.43 26.77
C THR A 188 31.86 3.39 26.04
N GLU A 189 31.16 2.51 26.76
CA GLU A 189 30.18 1.59 26.17
C GLU A 189 29.07 2.35 25.40
N MET A 190 28.60 3.48 25.96
CA MET A 190 27.60 4.37 25.35
C MET A 190 28.00 4.92 23.98
N SER A 191 29.31 5.14 23.73
CA SER A 191 29.78 5.63 22.43
C SER A 191 29.81 4.52 21.38
N MET A 192 30.08 3.27 21.76
CA MET A 192 30.16 2.16 20.81
C MET A 192 28.78 1.70 20.32
N ASP A 193 27.77 1.71 21.20
CA ASP A 193 26.41 1.32 20.82
C ASP A 193 25.71 2.36 19.92
N SER A 194 26.15 3.62 19.93
CA SER A 194 25.61 4.65 19.04
C SER A 194 26.06 4.52 17.58
N HIS A 195 27.14 3.76 17.31
CA HIS A 195 27.68 3.60 15.95
C HIS A 195 27.13 2.39 15.20
N THR A 196 26.31 1.56 15.82
CA THR A 196 25.64 0.42 15.18
C THR A 196 24.20 0.79 14.81
N THR A 197 24.03 1.78 13.93
CA THR A 197 22.94 1.80 12.92
C THR A 197 23.11 2.92 11.87
N PRO A 198 24.09 2.85 10.95
CA PRO A 198 23.95 3.50 9.66
C PRO A 198 23.17 2.55 8.75
N THR A 199 21.84 2.54 8.86
CA THR A 199 20.98 2.05 7.77
C THR A 199 20.50 3.22 6.94
N THR A 200 21.44 4.01 6.43
CA THR A 200 21.18 4.91 5.31
C THR A 200 21.67 4.20 4.06
N PRO A 201 20.79 3.60 3.23
CA PRO A 201 21.21 2.87 2.05
C PRO A 201 21.85 3.82 1.03
N PRO A 202 22.71 3.30 0.13
CA PRO A 202 23.57 4.10 -0.74
C PRO A 202 22.74 5.04 -1.61
N LYS A 203 23.01 6.34 -1.49
CA LYS A 203 22.31 7.41 -2.20
C LYS A 203 23.18 7.87 -3.36
N GLU A 204 23.15 7.14 -4.48
CA GLU A 204 23.42 7.66 -5.83
C GLU A 204 23.14 6.57 -6.89
N ALA A 205 22.50 6.99 -8.00
CA ALA A 205 22.07 6.22 -9.18
C ALA A 205 20.73 5.46 -9.13
N ALA A 206 19.62 6.19 -8.92
CA ALA A 206 18.37 5.92 -9.64
C ALA A 206 17.54 7.20 -9.76
N GLU A 207 17.82 7.94 -10.83
CA GLU A 207 16.98 9.03 -11.32
C GLU A 207 15.52 8.57 -11.52
N GLY A 208 14.58 9.40 -11.07
CA GLY A 208 13.33 9.63 -11.80
C GLY A 208 12.22 8.59 -11.66
N LYS A 209 11.44 8.64 -10.58
CA LYS A 209 9.97 8.58 -10.68
C LYS A 209 9.37 9.62 -9.75
N SER A 210 8.90 10.70 -10.36
CA SER A 210 7.98 11.68 -9.78
C SER A 210 6.84 10.93 -9.08
N ILE A 211 6.78 11.01 -7.74
CA ILE A 211 5.61 10.57 -7.01
C ILE A 211 4.56 11.66 -7.25
N ILE A 212 3.61 11.33 -8.11
CA ILE A 212 2.43 12.14 -8.40
C ILE A 212 1.73 12.41 -7.06
N GLU A 213 1.72 13.68 -6.66
CA GLU A 213 0.95 14.19 -5.54
C GLU A 213 -0.52 14.20 -5.97
N ILE A 214 -1.30 13.22 -5.53
CA ILE A 214 -2.75 13.18 -5.73
C ILE A 214 -3.38 13.96 -4.57
N ASP A 215 -3.73 15.21 -4.83
CA ASP A 215 -4.57 15.99 -3.94
C ASP A 215 -6.01 15.42 -3.95
N LEU A 216 -6.42 14.84 -2.82
CA LEU A 216 -7.75 14.25 -2.62
C LEU A 216 -8.79 15.26 -2.13
N THR A 217 -8.49 16.57 -2.11
CA THR A 217 -9.43 17.59 -1.61
C THR A 217 -10.33 18.21 -2.69
N SER A 218 -10.25 17.74 -3.94
CA SER A 218 -11.18 18.19 -4.99
C SER A 218 -12.49 17.39 -5.00
N PRO A 219 -13.67 18.04 -4.84
CA PRO A 219 -14.96 17.36 -4.83
C PRO A 219 -15.29 16.75 -6.20
N THR A 220 -15.75 15.50 -6.18
CA THR A 220 -16.16 14.73 -7.35
C THR A 220 -17.38 15.39 -8.00
N SER A 221 -17.19 16.07 -9.12
CA SER A 221 -18.29 16.59 -9.92
C SER A 221 -19.08 15.44 -10.54
N HIS A 222 -20.27 15.20 -10.00
CA HIS A 222 -21.33 14.37 -10.58
C HIS A 222 -21.79 14.94 -11.93
N ILE A 223 -21.78 14.11 -12.97
CA ILE A 223 -22.82 13.89 -14.01
C ILE A 223 -22.39 12.67 -14.84
#